data_AF-H1BCZ3-F1
#
_entry.id   AF-H1BCZ3-F1
#
_cell.length_a   1.000
_cell.length_b   1.000
_cell.length_c   1.000
_cell.angle_alpha   90.00
_cell.angle_beta   90.00
_cell.angle_gamma   90.00
#
_symmetry.space_group_name_H-M   'P 1'
#
loop_
_entity.id
_entity.type
_entity.pdbx_description
1 polymer ?
#
loop_
_entity_poly.entity_id
_entity_poly.type
_entity_poly.pdbx_seq_one_letter_code
_entity_poly.pdbx_strand_id
1 'polypeptide(L)' 'RSIQSEGAFGVLKEDYGFDRLSRRGETGVKIEVYSASIGYNIKKYHKAKMKQEELKKGENAKLS' A
#
# COMPACT_ATOMS: atom_id res chain seq x y z
N ARG A 1 3.51 -4.32 -19.49
CA ARG A 1 3.97 -4.63 -18.12
C ARG A 1 3.96 -3.33 -17.33
N SER A 2 3.24 -3.24 -16.21
CA SER A 2 3.25 -2.06 -15.35
C SER A 2 4.29 -2.26 -14.26
N ILE A 3 5.31 -1.40 -14.25
CA ILE A 3 6.41 -1.47 -13.26
C ILE A 3 5.89 -1.23 -11.84
N GLN A 4 4.80 -0.47 -11.72
CA GLN A 4 4.14 -0.17 -10.45
C GLN A 4 3.41 -1.39 -9.89
N SER A 5 2.86 -2.26 -10.75
CA SER A 5 2.18 -3.47 -10.28
C SER A 5 3.17 -4.54 -9.78
N GLU A 6 4.34 -4.67 -10.42
CA GLU A 6 5.39 -5.61 -9.96
C GLU A 6 5.95 -5.18 -8.59
N GLY A 7 6.22 -3.88 -8.39
CA GLY A 7 6.68 -3.36 -7.10
C GLY A 7 5.62 -3.42 -5.99
N ALA A 8 4.36 -3.15 -6.30
CA ALA A 8 3.27 -3.28 -5.32
C ALA A 8 3.06 -4.74 -4.89
N PHE A 9 3.15 -5.69 -5.82
CA PHE A 9 3.04 -7.11 -5.50
C PHE A 9 4.24 -7.61 -4.69
N GLY A 10 5.45 -7.14 -4.98
CA GLY A 10 6.65 -7.44 -4.18
C GLY A 10 6.50 -6.97 -2.73
N VAL A 11 6.08 -5.71 -2.53
CA VAL A 11 5.84 -5.17 -1.17
C VAL A 11 4.69 -5.89 -0.48
N LEU A 12 3.61 -6.22 -1.19
CA LEU A 12 2.52 -7.02 -0.63
C LEU A 12 3.00 -8.41 -0.19
N LYS A 13 3.84 -9.06 -1.02
CA LYS A 13 4.38 -10.39 -0.75
C LYS A 13 5.27 -10.41 0.50
N GLU A 14 6.09 -9.36 0.65
CA GLU A 14 7.10 -9.24 1.71
C GLU A 14 6.53 -8.67 3.02
N ASP A 15 5.67 -7.64 2.98
CA ASP A 15 5.07 -7.02 4.17
C ASP A 15 4.01 -7.91 4.85
N TYR A 16 3.27 -8.72 4.09
CA TYR A 16 2.12 -9.48 4.61
C TYR A 16 2.40 -10.99 4.76
N GLY A 17 3.63 -11.45 4.53
CA GLY A 17 3.95 -12.89 4.60
C GLY A 17 3.21 -13.71 3.53
N PHE A 18 2.84 -13.06 2.42
CA PHE A 18 2.12 -13.64 1.29
C PHE A 18 2.92 -14.68 0.51
N ASP A 19 4.09 -15.06 1.01
CA ASP A 19 4.86 -16.23 0.56
C ASP A 19 4.02 -17.51 0.63
N ARG A 20 3.03 -17.57 1.53
CA ARG A 20 2.04 -18.64 1.57
C ARG A 20 0.65 -18.11 1.89
N LEU A 21 -0.29 -18.31 0.97
CA LEU A 21 -1.72 -18.11 1.23
C LEU A 21 -2.17 -19.03 2.36
N SER A 22 -2.67 -18.44 3.44
CA SER A 22 -3.10 -19.17 4.62
C SER A 22 -4.48 -19.82 4.41
N ARG A 23 -5.30 -19.25 3.53
CA ARG A 23 -6.65 -19.73 3.25
C ARG A 23 -6.70 -20.69 2.07
N ARG A 24 -7.66 -21.62 2.11
CA ARG A 24 -7.91 -22.60 1.03
C ARG A 24 -9.23 -22.31 0.33
N GLY A 25 -9.35 -22.80 -0.91
CA GLY A 25 -10.51 -22.56 -1.78
C GLY A 25 -10.45 -21.18 -2.46
N GLU A 26 -11.04 -21.08 -3.65
CA GLU A 26 -10.95 -19.88 -4.49
C GLU A 26 -11.44 -18.61 -3.76
N THR A 27 -12.58 -18.71 -3.07
CA THR A 27 -13.16 -17.59 -2.31
C THR A 27 -12.25 -17.13 -1.18
N GLY A 28 -11.67 -18.07 -0.42
CA GLY A 28 -10.77 -17.76 0.71
C GLY A 28 -9.52 -17.02 0.25
N VAL A 29 -8.91 -17.51 -0.83
CA VAL A 29 -7.73 -16.91 -1.46
C VAL A 29 -8.04 -15.52 -2.02
N LYS A 30 -9.18 -15.34 -2.70
CA LYS A 30 -9.59 -14.03 -3.23
C LYS A 30 -9.71 -12.98 -2.13
N ILE A 31 -10.38 -13.32 -1.02
CA ILE A 31 -10.52 -12.38 0.10
C ILE A 31 -9.15 -12.04 0.69
N GLU A 32 -8.22 -12.99 0.79
CA GLU A 32 -6.88 -12.75 1.34
C GLU A 32 -6.12 -11.74 0.45
N VAL A 33 -6.11 -11.98 -0.87
CA VAL A 33 -5.47 -11.12 -1.86
C VAL A 33 -6.08 -9.72 -1.87
N TYR A 34 -7.41 -9.62 -1.85
CA TYR A 34 -8.11 -8.33 -1.86
C TYR A 34 -7.88 -7.55 -0.57
N SER A 35 -7.94 -8.20 0.60
CA SER A 35 -7.68 -7.53 1.88
C SER A 35 -6.26 -6.96 1.94
N ALA A 36 -5.25 -7.71 1.52
CA ALA A 36 -3.88 -7.22 1.49
C ALA A 36 -3.71 -6.03 0.52
N SER A 37 -4.28 -6.14 -0.69
CA SER A 37 -4.25 -5.09 -1.70
C SER A 37 -4.90 -3.78 -1.21
N ILE A 38 -6.05 -3.89 -0.54
CA ILE A 38 -6.74 -2.74 0.07
C ILE A 38 -5.88 -2.12 1.17
N GLY A 39 -5.31 -2.94 2.06
CA GLY A 39 -4.44 -2.46 3.14
C GLY A 39 -3.22 -1.69 2.62
N TYR A 40 -2.58 -2.20 1.57
CA TYR A 40 -1.46 -1.53 0.90
C TYR A 40 -1.87 -0.18 0.28
N ASN A 41 -3.01 -0.13 -0.41
CA ASN A 41 -3.51 1.10 -1.02
C ASN A 41 -3.81 2.17 0.04
N ILE A 42 -4.41 1.79 1.16
CA ILE A 42 -4.68 2.70 2.29
C ILE A 42 -3.37 3.22 2.89
N LYS A 43 -2.40 2.34 3.18
CA LYS A 43 -1.08 2.70 3.71
C LYS A 43 -0.36 3.69 2.79
N LYS A 44 -0.42 3.45 1.47
CA LYS A 44 0.17 4.34 0.45
C LYS A 44 -0.50 5.70 0.41
N TYR A 45 -1.84 5.73 0.42
CA TYR A 45 -2.61 6.98 0.45
C TYR A 45 -2.31 7.81 1.70
N HIS A 46 -2.31 7.17 2.87
CA HIS A 46 -2.04 7.84 4.14
C HIS A 46 -0.64 8.46 4.18
N LYS A 47 0.39 7.72 3.74
CA LYS A 47 1.76 8.25 3.60
C LYS A 47 1.84 9.43 2.64
N ALA A 48 1.17 9.35 1.49
CA ALA A 48 1.14 10.43 0.52
C ALA A 48 0.48 11.70 1.10
N LYS A 49 -0.63 11.53 1.83
CA LYS A 49 -1.34 12.63 2.49
C LYS A 49 -0.46 13.31 3.56
N MET A 50 0.19 12.54 4.44
CA MET A 50 1.09 13.13 5.46
C MET A 50 2.23 13.93 4.83
N LYS A 51 2.87 13.40 3.77
CA LYS A 51 3.93 14.12 3.05
C LYS A 51 3.44 15.44 2.45
N GLN A 52 2.21 15.47 1.91
CA GLN A 52 1.62 16.70 1.40
C GLN A 52 1.34 17.74 2.50
N GLU A 53 0.92 17.29 3.68
CA GLU A 53 0.71 18.17 4.83
C GLU A 53 2.03 18.78 5.34
N GLU A 54 3.11 17.98 5.37
CA GLU A 54 4.46 18.47 5.71
C GLU A 54 4.99 19.49 4.70
N LEU A 55 4.80 19.23 3.40
CA LEU A 55 5.18 20.18 2.34
C LEU A 55 4.45 21.50 2.49
N LYS A 56 3.13 21.47 2.72
CA LYS A 56 2.33 22.69 2.95
C LYS A 56 2.79 23.46 4.19
N LYS A 57 3.14 22.77 5.28
CA LYS A 57 3.71 23.41 6.48
C LYS A 57 5.05 24.08 6.18
N GLY A 58 5.92 23.40 5.44
CA GLY A 58 7.22 23.94 5.03
C GLY A 58 7.12 25.13 4.07
N GLU A 59 6.13 25.14 3.16
CA GLU A 59 5.86 26.29 2.29
C GLU A 59 5.33 27.48 3.08
N ASN A 60 4.37 27.27 3.99
CA ASN A 60 3.83 28.34 4.84
C ASN A 60 4.91 28.95 5.75
N ALA A 61 5.85 28.14 6.27
CA ALA A 61 6.97 28.62 7.09
C ALA A 61 8.06 29.37 6.30
N LYS A 62 8.08 29.27 4.97
CA LYS A 62 8.99 30.04 4.10
C LYS A 62 8.40 31.37 3.64
N LEU A 63 7.07 31.51 3.71
CA LEU A 63 6.32 32.71 3.33
C LEU A 63 6.16 33.68 4.51
N SER A 64 6.42 33.24 5.75
CA SER A 64 6.50 34.05 6.97
C SER A 64 7.93 34.49 7.26
#